data_AF-A0A1C5N4G2-F1
#
_entry.id   AF-A0A1C5N4G2-F1
#
_cell.length_a   1.000
_cell.length_b   1.000
_cell.length_c   1.000
_cell.angle_alpha   90.00
_cell.angle_beta   90.00
_cell.angle_gamma   90.00
#
_symmetry.space_group_name_H-M   'P 1'
#
loop_
_entity.id
_entity.type
_entity.pdbx_description
1 polymer ?
#
loop_
_entity_poly.entity_id
_entity_poly.type
_entity_poly.pdbx_seq_one_letter_code
_entity_poly.pdbx_strand_id
1 'polypeptide(L)'
;MKGFKKLGVALLSATLLLSPCISTVKAQENPYDTWKTTALQSPQKGQLVAAGDIKITWNPLNDSVKRYDLYFDGEFIKSVDANTTQTSIYTTKVSSHTVRVVAVLENEDEINVSERTFYVSKKGMGFYEEDETNSLRYTQNMGVSWYYNWSEEAYDDQDSANSNLEFVPMIWNDVGNVSERLKNIKDEGYDKVLSFNEPDYDQEANMSVDLAADYNDVFHSSGLRVGSPAVSESAVKENGWFENYWNQLNTKDDFIAIHNYPGYIGLENAEDGYTPKVAAQNFLNYITEVYDHYQKPIWITEFAVAAWDSNEYWHPYDGNQNEHNEAVQEFMDYVINGFDDIQGLDELPFVERYAWFSFDATQFQAGSSALFYNTTDTDNLNQLGTLTDLGNIYRNDCGNPQGYTLLHLDGSIDETRIVDDLYIEDDLKNQQPIENKDNQIQTIQNTNTQKENNTESIATGDQTNVIPYLMMLLTSCLGYIYLTKIKQA
;
A
#
# COMPACT_ATOMS: atom_id res chain seq x y z
N MET A 1 18.43 75.55 34.36
CA MET A 1 17.65 76.40 33.44
C MET A 1 18.11 76.16 32.01
N LYS A 2 17.14 75.94 31.11
CA LYS A 2 17.13 76.28 29.66
C LYS A 2 18.20 75.64 28.75
N GLY A 3 17.79 74.62 27.99
CA GLY A 3 17.12 74.81 26.69
C GLY A 3 18.01 74.85 25.43
N PHE A 4 17.60 74.03 24.45
CA PHE A 4 17.66 74.24 22.98
C PHE A 4 19.07 74.24 22.32
N LYS A 5 19.34 73.70 21.11
CA LYS A 5 18.54 73.38 19.91
C LYS A 5 19.43 72.57 18.91
N LYS A 6 18.77 71.70 18.10
CA LYS A 6 18.98 71.44 16.64
C LYS A 6 20.23 70.63 16.21
N LEU A 7 20.26 69.85 15.11
CA LEU A 7 19.47 69.77 13.86
C LEU A 7 19.74 68.37 13.20
N GLY A 8 18.77 67.69 12.58
CA GLY A 8 18.55 67.68 11.12
C GLY A 8 18.46 66.22 10.61
N VAL A 9 17.86 65.82 9.48
CA VAL A 9 17.12 66.44 8.38
C VAL A 9 16.26 65.31 7.77
N ALA A 10 15.01 65.56 7.41
CA ALA A 10 14.20 64.69 6.54
C ALA A 10 13.89 65.46 5.25
N LEU A 11 14.13 64.83 4.09
CA LEU A 11 13.86 65.38 2.77
C LEU A 11 12.91 64.42 2.04
N LEU A 12 11.72 64.94 1.72
CA LEU A 12 10.74 64.32 0.84
C LEU A 12 11.29 64.23 -0.59
N SER A 13 10.96 63.14 -1.29
CA SER A 13 10.90 63.11 -2.75
C SER A 13 9.61 62.39 -3.15
N ALA A 14 8.73 63.12 -3.84
CA ALA A 14 7.48 62.61 -4.38
C ALA A 14 7.73 61.91 -5.71
N THR A 15 7.11 60.74 -5.92
CA THR A 15 6.99 60.14 -7.25
C THR A 15 5.54 59.71 -7.46
N LEU A 16 5.00 60.10 -8.61
CA LEU A 16 3.60 60.02 -9.02
C LEU A 16 3.03 58.59 -8.98
N LEU A 17 1.83 58.47 -8.41
CA LEU A 17 0.94 57.33 -8.56
C LEU A 17 0.31 57.35 -9.96
N LEU A 18 0.74 56.43 -10.82
CA LEU A 18 -0.08 55.96 -11.94
C LEU A 18 -0.68 54.62 -11.51
N SER A 19 -1.94 54.63 -11.07
CA SER A 19 -2.69 53.39 -10.86
C SER A 19 -3.08 52.81 -12.22
N PRO A 20 -2.61 51.62 -12.61
CA PRO A 20 -3.35 50.83 -13.57
C PRO A 20 -4.62 50.36 -12.84
N CYS A 21 -5.78 50.72 -13.38
CA CYS A 21 -7.03 50.08 -13.01
C CYS A 21 -6.94 48.65 -13.55
N ILE A 22 -6.32 47.76 -12.80
CA ILE A 22 -6.46 46.32 -13.01
C ILE A 22 -7.87 46.02 -12.50
N SER A 23 -8.81 45.92 -13.43
CA SER A 23 -10.05 45.21 -13.17
C SER A 23 -9.66 43.78 -12.81
N THR A 24 -9.62 43.47 -11.52
CA THR A 24 -9.60 42.08 -11.07
C THR A 24 -10.93 41.49 -11.53
N VAL A 25 -10.91 40.76 -12.65
CA VAL A 25 -11.91 39.75 -12.91
C VAL A 25 -11.77 38.79 -11.74
N LYS A 26 -12.66 38.89 -10.75
CA LYS A 26 -12.81 37.83 -9.76
C LYS A 26 -13.18 36.60 -10.57
N ALA A 27 -12.26 35.65 -10.68
CA ALA A 27 -12.64 34.29 -11.05
C ALA A 27 -13.82 33.93 -10.15
N GLN A 28 -14.93 33.51 -10.75
CA GLN A 28 -16.08 33.05 -9.98
C GLN A 28 -15.58 31.82 -9.20
N GLU A 29 -15.44 31.97 -7.88
CA GLU A 29 -15.04 30.86 -7.01
C GLU A 29 -16.00 29.69 -7.26
N ASN A 30 -15.45 28.52 -7.58
CA ASN A 30 -16.28 27.34 -7.80
C ASN A 30 -16.92 27.01 -6.44
N PRO A 31 -18.26 27.01 -6.33
CA PRO A 31 -18.96 26.88 -5.05
C PRO A 31 -18.68 25.54 -4.36
N TYR A 32 -18.12 24.57 -5.09
CA TYR A 32 -17.79 23.24 -4.60
C TYR A 32 -16.32 23.08 -4.18
N ASP A 33 -15.44 24.06 -4.39
CA ASP A 33 -13.99 23.92 -4.17
C ASP A 33 -13.61 23.35 -2.81
N THR A 34 -14.25 23.82 -1.74
CA THR A 34 -14.03 23.30 -0.39
C THR A 34 -14.36 21.81 -0.30
N TRP A 35 -15.51 21.39 -0.83
CA TRP A 35 -15.89 19.99 -0.81
C TRP A 35 -14.95 19.16 -1.67
N LYS A 36 -14.63 19.62 -2.89
CA LYS A 36 -13.72 18.93 -3.80
C LYS A 36 -12.36 18.63 -3.18
N THR A 37 -11.85 19.51 -2.33
CA THR A 37 -10.52 19.38 -1.73
C THR A 37 -10.52 18.74 -0.34
N THR A 38 -11.67 18.59 0.31
CA THR A 38 -11.75 18.11 1.71
C THR A 38 -12.70 16.92 1.93
N ALA A 39 -13.49 16.52 0.93
CA ALA A 39 -14.51 15.50 1.12
C ALA A 39 -13.93 14.12 1.41
N LEU A 40 -12.93 13.66 0.64
CA LEU A 40 -12.36 12.32 0.81
C LEU A 40 -11.65 12.20 2.15
N GLN A 41 -12.12 11.27 2.99
CA GLN A 41 -11.60 11.00 4.33
C GLN A 41 -10.65 9.80 4.33
N SER A 42 -10.95 8.73 3.59
CA SER A 42 -10.08 7.54 3.50
C SER A 42 -10.00 7.05 2.06
N PRO A 43 -8.81 6.62 1.58
CA PRO A 43 -7.51 6.71 2.26
C PRO A 43 -7.05 8.16 2.47
N GLN A 44 -6.15 8.41 3.42
CA GLN A 44 -5.47 9.70 3.58
C GLN A 44 -4.46 9.91 2.44
N LYS A 45 -4.11 11.17 2.16
CA LYS A 45 -3.16 11.55 1.10
C LYS A 45 -1.81 10.84 1.34
N GLY A 46 -1.38 10.02 0.39
CA GLY A 46 -0.14 9.25 0.45
C GLY A 46 -0.09 8.16 1.53
N GLN A 47 -1.23 7.77 2.10
CA GLN A 47 -1.31 6.69 3.09
C GLN A 47 -0.85 5.35 2.49
N LEU A 48 -0.15 4.55 3.28
CA LEU A 48 0.05 3.13 3.02
C LEU A 48 -1.10 2.34 3.66
N VAL A 49 -1.87 1.61 2.85
CA VAL A 49 -2.99 0.78 3.31
C VAL A 49 -2.73 -0.68 3.02
N ALA A 50 -3.30 -1.56 3.82
CA ALA A 50 -3.15 -2.99 3.62
C ALA A 50 -3.97 -3.48 2.41
N ALA A 51 -3.40 -4.43 1.67
CA ALA A 51 -4.05 -5.10 0.55
C ALA A 51 -5.29 -5.91 0.99
N GLY A 52 -6.16 -6.18 0.01
CA GLY A 52 -7.48 -6.77 0.18
C GLY A 52 -8.58 -5.71 0.03
N ASP A 53 -9.55 -5.73 0.95
CA ASP A 53 -10.64 -4.76 0.99
C ASP A 53 -10.19 -3.42 1.59
N ILE A 54 -10.25 -2.36 0.79
CA ILE A 54 -9.83 -1.01 1.17
C ILE A 54 -11.07 -0.13 1.28
N LYS A 55 -11.28 0.43 2.46
CA LYS A 55 -12.42 1.29 2.77
C LYS A 55 -12.21 2.71 2.25
N ILE A 56 -13.13 3.14 1.41
CA ILE A 56 -13.24 4.50 0.87
C ILE A 56 -14.35 5.24 1.62
N THR A 57 -14.04 6.40 2.20
CA THR A 57 -15.02 7.22 2.94
C THR A 57 -14.93 8.67 2.53
N TRP A 58 -16.06 9.38 2.48
CA TRP A 58 -16.11 10.79 2.11
C TRP A 58 -17.22 11.54 2.87
N ASN A 59 -17.08 12.86 3.01
CA ASN A 59 -18.16 13.71 3.49
C ASN A 59 -19.22 13.91 2.39
N PRO A 60 -20.52 13.87 2.72
CA PRO A 60 -21.57 14.10 1.73
C PRO A 60 -21.50 15.54 1.20
N LEU A 61 -21.90 15.72 -0.04
CA LEU A 61 -22.03 17.04 -0.66
C LEU A 61 -23.35 17.66 -0.22
N ASN A 62 -23.31 18.90 0.25
CA ASN A 62 -24.50 19.62 0.70
C ASN A 62 -25.27 20.23 -0.50
N ASP A 63 -25.76 19.35 -1.39
CA ASP A 63 -26.55 19.68 -2.57
C ASP A 63 -27.50 18.51 -2.92
N SER A 64 -28.31 18.66 -3.97
CA SER A 64 -29.22 17.63 -4.48
C SER A 64 -28.45 16.56 -5.26
N VAL A 65 -27.73 15.71 -4.53
CA VAL A 65 -27.01 14.56 -5.08
C VAL A 65 -28.00 13.46 -5.43
N LYS A 66 -27.89 12.95 -6.66
CA LYS A 66 -28.62 11.78 -7.15
C LYS A 66 -27.91 10.48 -6.77
N ARG A 67 -26.59 10.44 -6.91
CA ARG A 67 -25.71 9.29 -6.60
C ARG A 67 -24.26 9.72 -6.47
N TYR A 68 -23.42 8.82 -5.96
CA TYR A 68 -21.96 8.93 -6.05
C TYR A 68 -21.39 7.87 -6.98
N ASP A 69 -20.52 8.28 -7.90
CA ASP A 69 -19.78 7.38 -8.78
C ASP A 69 -18.34 7.26 -8.27
N LEU A 70 -17.83 6.03 -8.15
CA LEU A 70 -16.48 5.74 -7.68
C LEU A 70 -15.58 5.36 -8.84
N TYR A 71 -14.41 5.99 -8.90
CA TYR A 71 -13.35 5.68 -9.82
C TYR A 71 -12.10 5.21 -9.06
N PHE A 72 -11.43 4.20 -9.59
CA PHE A 72 -10.19 3.64 -9.07
C PHE A 72 -9.21 3.42 -10.23
N ASP A 73 -7.99 3.94 -10.10
CA ASP A 73 -6.99 3.94 -11.19
C ASP A 73 -7.52 4.52 -12.51
N GLY A 74 -8.35 5.56 -12.42
CA GLY A 74 -8.99 6.21 -13.56
C GLY A 74 -10.19 5.45 -14.15
N GLU A 75 -10.46 4.23 -13.70
CA GLU A 75 -11.56 3.40 -14.20
C GLU A 75 -12.82 3.54 -13.32
N PHE A 76 -13.99 3.59 -13.95
CA PHE A 76 -15.26 3.57 -13.24
C PHE A 76 -15.49 2.18 -12.62
N ILE A 77 -15.77 2.14 -11.30
CA ILE A 77 -15.98 0.90 -10.56
C ILE A 77 -17.46 0.64 -10.31
N LYS A 78 -18.16 1.61 -9.72
CA LYS A 78 -19.57 1.47 -9.31
C LYS A 78 -20.21 2.80 -8.96
N SER A 79 -21.54 2.79 -8.89
CA SER A 79 -22.35 3.86 -8.30
C SER A 79 -22.93 3.41 -6.95
N VAL A 80 -23.05 4.33 -6.01
CA VAL A 80 -23.79 4.17 -4.75
C VAL A 80 -24.85 5.27 -4.62
N ASP A 81 -25.88 5.03 -3.81
CA ASP A 81 -26.94 6.02 -3.61
C ASP A 81 -26.44 7.31 -2.91
N ALA A 82 -27.25 8.35 -2.95
CA ALA A 82 -26.92 9.66 -2.39
C ALA A 82 -26.75 9.67 -0.86
N ASN A 83 -27.23 8.66 -0.14
CA ASN A 83 -27.10 8.57 1.32
C ASN A 83 -25.86 7.77 1.75
N THR A 84 -25.18 7.14 0.78
CA THR A 84 -23.98 6.35 1.02
C THR A 84 -22.76 7.27 0.99
N THR A 85 -21.96 7.23 2.04
CA THR A 85 -20.72 8.00 2.21
C THR A 85 -19.50 7.12 2.44
N GLN A 86 -19.67 5.81 2.28
CA GLN A 86 -18.60 4.83 2.39
C GLN A 86 -18.83 3.65 1.46
N THR A 87 -17.75 3.08 0.94
CA THR A 87 -17.76 1.82 0.20
C THR A 87 -16.37 1.18 0.25
N SER A 88 -16.18 0.04 -0.41
CA SER A 88 -14.86 -0.60 -0.49
C SER A 88 -14.46 -0.87 -1.94
N ILE A 89 -13.15 -0.92 -2.17
CA ILE A 89 -12.52 -1.46 -3.38
C ILE A 89 -11.66 -2.65 -2.97
N TYR A 90 -11.31 -3.51 -3.92
CA TYR A 90 -10.46 -4.66 -3.67
C TYR A 90 -9.23 -4.61 -4.56
N THR A 91 -8.04 -4.73 -3.97
CA THR A 91 -6.78 -4.90 -4.72
C THR A 91 -5.72 -5.58 -3.86
N THR A 92 -4.94 -6.46 -4.48
CA THR A 92 -3.72 -7.05 -3.89
C THR A 92 -2.45 -6.50 -4.53
N LYS A 93 -2.58 -5.61 -5.51
CA LYS A 93 -1.45 -5.08 -6.26
C LYS A 93 -0.63 -4.14 -5.37
N VAL A 94 0.63 -4.48 -5.10
CA VAL A 94 1.56 -3.62 -4.37
C VAL A 94 2.02 -2.50 -5.29
N SER A 95 1.29 -1.38 -5.26
CA SER A 95 1.60 -0.20 -6.08
C SER A 95 1.00 1.09 -5.50
N SER A 96 1.35 2.22 -6.09
CA SER A 96 0.56 3.45 -5.97
C SER A 96 -0.77 3.28 -6.71
N HIS A 97 -1.85 3.76 -6.11
CA HIS A 97 -3.19 3.77 -6.69
C HIS A 97 -3.84 5.14 -6.57
N THR A 98 -4.84 5.38 -7.40
CA THR A 98 -5.65 6.61 -7.36
C THR A 98 -7.11 6.30 -7.10
N VAL A 99 -7.77 7.17 -6.32
CA VAL A 99 -9.22 7.10 -6.08
C VAL A 99 -9.87 8.47 -6.29
N ARG A 100 -11.06 8.46 -6.88
CA ARG A 100 -11.88 9.65 -7.08
C ARG A 100 -13.35 9.32 -6.84
N VAL A 101 -14.01 10.16 -6.05
CA VAL A 101 -15.47 10.12 -5.83
C VAL A 101 -16.09 11.27 -6.60
N VAL A 102 -17.17 10.99 -7.33
CA VAL A 102 -17.90 11.97 -8.13
C VAL A 102 -19.31 12.08 -7.60
N ALA A 103 -19.71 13.25 -7.11
CA ALA A 103 -21.11 13.52 -6.79
C ALA A 103 -21.86 13.84 -8.07
N VAL A 104 -22.81 12.99 -8.45
CA VAL A 104 -23.68 13.25 -9.59
C VAL A 104 -24.96 13.88 -9.06
N LEU A 105 -25.21 15.12 -9.46
CA LEU A 105 -26.38 15.89 -9.05
C LEU A 105 -27.64 15.49 -9.82
N GLU A 106 -28.82 15.90 -9.36
CA GLU A 106 -30.10 15.63 -10.04
C GLU A 106 -30.20 16.21 -11.46
N ASN A 107 -29.45 17.27 -11.76
CA ASN A 107 -29.31 17.83 -13.11
C ASN A 107 -28.25 17.11 -13.97
N GLU A 108 -27.68 16.01 -13.48
CA GLU A 108 -26.57 15.25 -14.08
C GLU A 108 -25.29 16.08 -14.25
N ASP A 109 -25.09 17.13 -13.46
CA ASP A 109 -23.77 17.74 -13.30
C ASP A 109 -22.91 16.84 -12.40
N GLU A 110 -21.63 16.75 -12.71
CA GLU A 110 -20.66 15.92 -11.99
C GLU A 110 -19.70 16.82 -11.21
N ILE A 111 -19.69 16.66 -9.89
CA ILE A 111 -18.77 17.39 -9.00
C ILE A 111 -17.70 16.40 -8.52
N ASN A 112 -16.46 16.63 -8.95
CA ASN A 112 -15.36 15.70 -8.70
C ASN A 112 -14.61 16.07 -7.41
N VAL A 113 -14.49 15.13 -6.48
CA VAL A 113 -13.45 15.24 -5.46
C VAL A 113 -12.08 15.20 -6.16
N SER A 114 -11.11 15.95 -5.65
CA SER A 114 -9.72 15.85 -6.11
C SER A 114 -9.27 14.40 -6.09
N GLU A 115 -8.60 13.96 -7.14
CA GLU A 115 -8.13 12.60 -7.26
C GLU A 115 -6.96 12.38 -6.30
N ARG A 116 -7.10 11.37 -5.43
CA ARG A 116 -6.14 11.11 -4.36
C ARG A 116 -5.25 9.94 -4.70
N THR A 117 -3.96 10.12 -4.49
CA THR A 117 -2.96 9.03 -4.53
C THR A 117 -2.78 8.43 -3.14
N PHE A 118 -2.78 7.11 -3.08
CA PHE A 118 -2.43 6.31 -1.90
C PHE A 118 -1.63 5.08 -2.34
N TYR A 119 -1.13 4.30 -1.39
CA TYR A 119 -0.23 3.18 -1.64
C TYR A 119 -0.76 1.92 -0.99
N VAL A 120 -0.60 0.77 -1.65
CA VAL A 120 -1.04 -0.53 -1.14
C VAL A 120 0.17 -1.41 -0.87
N SER A 121 0.18 -2.09 0.27
CA SER A 121 1.17 -3.11 0.63
C SER A 121 0.49 -4.34 1.24
N LYS A 122 1.10 -5.51 1.06
CA LYS A 122 0.69 -6.76 1.74
C LYS A 122 1.41 -6.95 3.08
N LYS A 123 2.48 -6.18 3.30
CA LYS A 123 3.43 -6.32 4.39
C LYS A 123 2.82 -5.91 5.74
N GLY A 124 2.84 -6.84 6.68
CA GLY A 124 2.38 -6.67 8.05
C GLY A 124 3.36 -7.24 9.07
N MET A 125 2.95 -7.28 10.33
CA MET A 125 3.72 -7.88 11.43
C MET A 125 2.83 -8.30 12.60
N GLY A 126 3.21 -9.36 13.32
CA GLY A 126 2.67 -9.65 14.65
C GLY A 126 3.47 -8.91 15.73
N PHE A 127 2.84 -8.03 16.50
CA PHE A 127 3.46 -7.37 17.65
C PHE A 127 2.99 -8.06 18.94
N TYR A 128 3.90 -8.74 19.63
CA TYR A 128 3.60 -9.45 20.88
C TYR A 128 3.69 -8.53 22.10
N GLU A 129 3.16 -9.03 23.20
CA GLU A 129 3.29 -8.45 24.54
C GLU A 129 3.94 -9.47 25.47
N GLU A 130 4.92 -9.01 26.23
CA GLU A 130 5.59 -9.79 27.25
C GLU A 130 5.85 -8.90 28.47
N ASP A 131 5.63 -9.42 29.68
CA ASP A 131 5.79 -8.68 30.93
C ASP A 131 5.16 -7.27 30.92
N GLU A 132 3.89 -7.18 30.45
CA GLU A 132 3.11 -5.94 30.31
C GLU A 132 3.73 -4.90 29.36
N THR A 133 4.70 -5.31 28.54
CA THR A 133 5.39 -4.48 27.55
C THR A 133 5.09 -4.99 26.15
N ASN A 134 4.29 -4.25 25.40
CA ASN A 134 4.05 -4.58 24.00
C ASN A 134 5.17 -4.06 23.08
N SER A 135 5.48 -4.86 22.06
CA SER A 135 6.52 -4.57 21.08
C SER A 135 6.19 -3.43 20.13
N LEU A 136 4.90 -3.17 19.87
CA LEU A 136 4.47 -2.05 19.02
C LEU A 136 4.94 -0.70 19.58
N ARG A 137 4.93 -0.55 20.90
CA ARG A 137 5.31 0.68 21.62
C ARG A 137 6.79 1.05 21.48
N TYR A 138 7.69 0.07 21.56
CA TYR A 138 9.13 0.34 21.59
C TYR A 138 9.83 0.13 20.25
N THR A 139 9.24 -0.64 19.33
CA THR A 139 9.86 -0.92 18.03
C THR A 139 9.88 0.33 17.16
N GLN A 140 11.02 0.56 16.50
CA GLN A 140 11.12 1.58 15.46
C GLN A 140 10.10 1.34 14.34
N ASN A 141 9.78 2.38 13.56
CA ASN A 141 8.83 2.25 12.46
C ASN A 141 9.26 1.12 11.49
N MET A 142 8.39 0.13 11.29
CA MET A 142 8.67 -1.04 10.44
C MET A 142 8.26 -0.86 8.98
N GLY A 143 7.60 0.26 8.65
CA GLY A 143 7.09 0.50 7.30
C GLY A 143 6.07 -0.54 6.84
N VAL A 144 5.27 -1.08 7.76
CA VAL A 144 4.21 -2.06 7.50
C VAL A 144 2.86 -1.35 7.34
N SER A 145 1.85 -2.05 6.84
CA SER A 145 0.50 -1.49 6.57
C SER A 145 -0.59 -2.03 7.49
N TRP A 146 -0.35 -3.17 8.14
CA TRP A 146 -1.25 -3.79 9.10
C TRP A 146 -0.47 -4.54 10.18
N TYR A 147 -1.14 -4.85 11.28
CA TYR A 147 -0.62 -5.72 12.32
C TYR A 147 -1.72 -6.52 13.01
N TYR A 148 -1.29 -7.52 13.77
CA TYR A 148 -2.11 -8.20 14.77
C TYR A 148 -1.24 -8.49 16.00
N ASN A 149 -1.86 -8.98 17.07
CA ASN A 149 -1.19 -9.24 18.34
C ASN A 149 -1.71 -10.50 19.05
N TRP A 150 -2.26 -11.46 18.29
CA TRP A 150 -2.91 -12.67 18.81
C TRP A 150 -4.08 -12.43 19.78
N SER A 151 -4.57 -11.19 19.87
CA SER A 151 -5.66 -10.80 20.76
C SER A 151 -6.84 -10.17 20.01
N GLU A 152 -7.90 -9.89 20.75
CA GLU A 152 -9.12 -9.27 20.22
C GLU A 152 -9.04 -7.73 20.17
N GLU A 153 -8.09 -7.14 20.90
CA GLU A 153 -8.01 -5.70 21.12
C GLU A 153 -6.68 -5.14 20.61
N ALA A 154 -6.75 -3.99 19.96
CA ALA A 154 -5.56 -3.24 19.54
C ALA A 154 -4.82 -2.70 20.77
N TYR A 155 -3.50 -2.51 20.65
CA TYR A 155 -2.75 -1.80 21.69
C TYR A 155 -3.12 -0.31 21.73
N ASP A 156 -3.23 0.27 22.93
CA ASP A 156 -3.46 1.70 23.13
C ASP A 156 -2.14 2.48 23.12
N ASP A 157 -1.49 2.54 21.96
CA ASP A 157 -0.17 3.13 21.76
C ASP A 157 -0.15 4.16 20.63
N GLN A 158 -0.99 5.19 20.78
CA GLN A 158 -1.21 6.25 19.78
C GLN A 158 0.07 7.05 19.43
N ASP A 159 1.02 7.12 20.35
CA ASP A 159 2.29 7.85 20.18
C ASP A 159 3.44 6.97 19.68
N SER A 160 3.20 5.69 19.40
CA SER A 160 4.23 4.78 18.87
C SER A 160 4.57 5.06 17.41
N ALA A 161 5.77 4.67 16.99
CA ALA A 161 6.22 4.83 15.60
C ALA A 161 5.38 4.04 14.58
N ASN A 162 4.52 3.13 15.06
CA ASN A 162 3.67 2.23 14.28
C ASN A 162 2.17 2.38 14.66
N SER A 163 1.73 3.55 15.13
CA SER A 163 0.36 3.74 15.66
C SER A 163 -0.76 3.80 14.60
N ASN A 164 -0.43 4.14 13.35
CA ASN A 164 -1.41 4.36 12.27
C ASN A 164 -1.68 3.10 11.42
N LEU A 165 -1.46 1.91 11.96
CA LEU A 165 -1.62 0.64 11.25
C LEU A 165 -3.06 0.12 11.33
N GLU A 166 -3.48 -0.64 10.32
CA GLU A 166 -4.69 -1.44 10.44
C GLU A 166 -4.47 -2.58 11.43
N PHE A 167 -5.23 -2.62 12.52
CA PHE A 167 -5.25 -3.76 13.45
C PHE A 167 -6.22 -4.84 12.96
N VAL A 168 -5.80 -6.11 13.04
CA VAL A 168 -6.64 -7.27 12.78
C VAL A 168 -6.81 -8.09 14.07
N PRO A 169 -8.03 -8.22 14.60
CA PRO A 169 -8.28 -8.99 15.81
C PRO A 169 -8.22 -10.49 15.53
N MET A 170 -7.91 -11.26 16.57
CA MET A 170 -7.86 -12.73 16.55
C MET A 170 -8.68 -13.32 17.70
N ILE A 171 -9.45 -14.36 17.40
CA ILE A 171 -9.98 -15.28 18.41
C ILE A 171 -8.99 -16.46 18.52
N TRP A 172 -8.04 -16.35 19.45
CA TRP A 172 -6.94 -17.31 19.57
C TRP A 172 -7.41 -18.74 19.91
N ASN A 173 -8.37 -18.89 20.84
CA ASN A 173 -8.99 -20.17 21.24
C ASN A 173 -10.50 -20.01 21.54
N ASP A 174 -11.14 -21.10 21.95
CA ASP A 174 -12.55 -21.16 22.34
C ASP A 174 -12.85 -20.79 23.80
N VAL A 175 -11.87 -20.28 24.56
CA VAL A 175 -12.07 -19.91 25.97
C VAL A 175 -13.13 -18.80 26.07
N GLY A 176 -14.10 -19.01 26.97
CA GLY A 176 -15.19 -18.06 27.19
C GLY A 176 -16.31 -18.19 26.16
N ASN A 177 -17.04 -17.09 25.90
CA ASN A 177 -18.15 -17.08 24.95
C ASN A 177 -17.71 -16.45 23.62
N VAL A 178 -17.32 -17.29 22.66
CA VAL A 178 -16.86 -16.87 21.32
C VAL A 178 -17.88 -15.99 20.60
N SER A 179 -19.18 -16.26 20.72
CA SER A 179 -20.20 -15.44 20.06
C SER A 179 -20.26 -14.00 20.60
N GLU A 180 -20.07 -13.81 21.91
CA GLU A 180 -20.05 -12.47 22.50
C GLU A 180 -18.75 -11.74 22.16
N ARG A 181 -17.62 -12.45 22.18
CA ARG A 181 -16.30 -11.94 21.77
C ARG A 181 -16.33 -11.42 20.33
N LEU A 182 -16.84 -12.20 19.39
CA LEU A 182 -17.03 -11.79 17.99
C LEU A 182 -17.98 -10.60 17.84
N LYS A 183 -19.06 -10.56 18.65
CA LYS A 183 -19.97 -9.43 18.66
C LYS A 183 -19.27 -8.15 19.13
N ASN A 184 -18.42 -8.23 20.17
CA ASN A 184 -17.65 -7.08 20.65
C ASN A 184 -16.68 -6.57 19.58
N ILE A 185 -15.93 -7.47 18.93
CA ILE A 185 -15.08 -7.14 17.77
C ILE A 185 -15.90 -6.38 16.70
N LYS A 186 -17.09 -6.88 16.37
CA LYS A 186 -17.94 -6.22 15.37
C LYS A 186 -18.44 -4.84 15.82
N ASP A 187 -18.85 -4.72 17.08
CA ASP A 187 -19.37 -3.48 17.67
C ASP A 187 -18.29 -2.40 17.80
N GLU A 188 -17.02 -2.78 17.95
CA GLU A 188 -15.85 -1.89 17.90
C GLU A 188 -15.54 -1.38 16.49
N GLY A 189 -16.19 -1.94 15.46
CA GLY A 189 -16.12 -1.47 14.09
C GLY A 189 -15.15 -2.22 13.20
N TYR A 190 -14.56 -3.32 13.68
CA TYR A 190 -13.78 -4.22 12.83
C TYR A 190 -14.68 -4.91 11.80
N ASP A 191 -14.09 -5.22 10.64
CA ASP A 191 -14.77 -5.87 9.52
C ASP A 191 -14.20 -7.25 9.21
N LYS A 192 -13.15 -7.68 9.91
CA LYS A 192 -12.45 -8.94 9.71
C LYS A 192 -11.88 -9.48 11.01
N VAL A 193 -11.62 -10.79 11.04
CA VAL A 193 -11.09 -11.50 12.21
C VAL A 193 -10.28 -12.73 11.78
N LEU A 194 -9.17 -12.98 12.45
CA LEU A 194 -8.43 -14.24 12.40
C LEU A 194 -9.06 -15.22 13.38
N SER A 195 -9.34 -16.45 12.96
CA SER A 195 -9.78 -17.51 13.88
C SER A 195 -8.58 -18.21 14.52
N PHE A 196 -8.79 -19.42 15.04
CA PHE A 196 -7.94 -20.04 16.05
C PHE A 196 -6.46 -20.18 15.65
N ASN A 197 -5.57 -19.96 16.62
CA ASN A 197 -4.12 -20.05 16.46
C ASN A 197 -3.64 -21.48 16.73
N GLU A 198 -3.05 -22.12 15.72
CA GLU A 198 -2.46 -23.45 15.79
C GLU A 198 -3.30 -24.47 16.58
N PRO A 199 -4.59 -24.68 16.19
CA PRO A 199 -5.46 -25.60 16.91
C PRO A 199 -4.95 -27.06 16.88
N ASP A 200 -4.08 -27.40 15.95
CA ASP A 200 -3.44 -28.69 15.79
C ASP A 200 -2.23 -28.90 16.73
N TYR A 201 -1.80 -27.88 17.47
CA TYR A 201 -0.67 -27.95 18.40
C TYR A 201 -1.10 -27.84 19.86
N ASP A 202 -0.54 -28.70 20.72
CA ASP A 202 -1.03 -28.91 22.09
C ASP A 202 -0.67 -27.80 23.09
N GLN A 203 0.29 -26.94 22.71
CA GLN A 203 0.74 -25.77 23.48
C GLN A 203 0.08 -24.46 23.02
N GLU A 204 -0.73 -24.52 21.95
CA GLU A 204 -1.44 -23.38 21.38
C GLU A 204 -2.95 -23.51 21.65
N ALA A 205 -3.84 -23.24 20.67
CA ALA A 205 -5.28 -23.33 20.91
C ALA A 205 -5.74 -24.75 21.25
N ASN A 206 -5.03 -25.79 20.78
CA ASN A 206 -5.23 -27.19 21.12
C ASN A 206 -6.70 -27.65 21.00
N MET A 207 -7.22 -27.63 19.78
CA MET A 207 -8.63 -27.91 19.47
C MET A 207 -8.74 -29.08 18.50
N SER A 208 -9.75 -29.94 18.71
CA SER A 208 -10.10 -30.94 17.70
C SER A 208 -10.70 -30.29 16.47
N VAL A 209 -10.58 -30.98 15.33
CA VAL A 209 -11.23 -30.59 14.07
C VAL A 209 -12.74 -30.35 14.25
N ASP A 210 -13.44 -31.30 14.89
CA ASP A 210 -14.89 -31.22 15.09
C ASP A 210 -15.28 -29.99 15.94
N LEU A 211 -14.52 -29.68 16.98
CA LEU A 211 -14.79 -28.53 17.85
C LEU A 211 -14.58 -27.22 17.10
N ALA A 212 -13.50 -27.08 16.34
CA ALA A 212 -13.27 -25.88 15.54
C ALA A 212 -14.32 -25.72 14.44
N ALA A 213 -14.76 -26.82 13.81
CA ALA A 213 -15.81 -26.82 12.79
C ALA A 213 -17.18 -26.40 13.37
N ASP A 214 -17.50 -26.81 14.60
CA ASP A 214 -18.74 -26.39 15.30
C ASP A 214 -18.80 -24.86 15.51
N TYR A 215 -17.67 -24.17 15.60
CA TYR A 215 -17.61 -22.71 15.70
C TYR A 215 -17.71 -21.98 14.36
N ASN A 216 -17.57 -22.66 13.21
CA ASN A 216 -17.57 -22.01 11.90
C ASN A 216 -18.85 -21.18 11.67
N ASP A 217 -20.03 -21.75 11.96
CA ASP A 217 -21.30 -21.02 11.81
C ASP A 217 -21.38 -19.79 12.75
N VAL A 218 -20.72 -19.83 13.92
CA VAL A 218 -20.66 -18.70 14.87
C VAL A 218 -19.81 -17.56 14.30
N PHE A 219 -18.64 -17.87 13.73
CA PHE A 219 -17.79 -16.89 13.04
C PHE A 219 -18.53 -16.24 11.87
N HIS A 220 -19.12 -17.03 10.97
CA HIS A 220 -19.81 -16.51 9.79
C HIS A 220 -21.10 -15.74 10.13
N SER A 221 -21.74 -16.05 11.26
CA SER A 221 -22.91 -15.29 11.75
C SER A 221 -22.55 -13.92 12.35
N SER A 222 -21.26 -13.64 12.62
CA SER A 222 -20.81 -12.36 13.16
C SER A 222 -20.88 -11.20 12.16
N GLY A 223 -20.89 -11.49 10.86
CA GLY A 223 -20.79 -10.48 9.81
C GLY A 223 -19.40 -9.85 9.66
N LEU A 224 -18.36 -10.47 10.23
CA LEU A 224 -16.95 -10.21 9.95
C LEU A 224 -16.49 -11.07 8.78
N ARG A 225 -15.47 -10.62 8.06
CA ARG A 225 -14.72 -11.44 7.12
C ARG A 225 -13.80 -12.39 7.90
N VAL A 226 -13.97 -13.70 7.73
CA VAL A 226 -13.38 -14.72 8.60
C VAL A 226 -12.15 -15.36 7.94
N GLY A 227 -11.01 -15.29 8.63
CA GLY A 227 -9.84 -16.10 8.32
C GLY A 227 -9.95 -17.49 8.94
N SER A 228 -9.55 -18.51 8.19
CA SER A 228 -9.46 -19.89 8.69
C SER A 228 -8.55 -19.99 9.92
N PRO A 229 -8.63 -21.08 10.69
CA PRO A 229 -7.61 -21.36 11.70
C PRO A 229 -6.23 -21.46 11.02
N ALA A 230 -5.20 -20.92 11.66
CA ALA A 230 -3.83 -21.01 11.16
C ALA A 230 -3.17 -22.23 11.81
N VAL A 231 -3.00 -23.33 11.05
CA VAL A 231 -2.41 -24.56 11.57
C VAL A 231 -0.88 -24.50 11.67
N SER A 232 -0.30 -25.18 12.65
CA SER A 232 1.16 -25.35 12.81
C SER A 232 1.75 -26.24 11.72
N GLU A 233 0.97 -27.23 11.25
CA GLU A 233 1.35 -28.11 10.17
C GLU A 233 0.97 -27.57 8.77
N SER A 234 1.29 -28.33 7.71
CA SER A 234 0.87 -27.95 6.36
C SER A 234 -0.65 -27.97 6.20
N ALA A 235 -1.21 -26.88 5.67
CA ALA A 235 -2.62 -26.75 5.36
C ALA A 235 -3.08 -27.71 4.24
N VAL A 236 -2.17 -28.32 3.47
CA VAL A 236 -2.47 -29.29 2.40
C VAL A 236 -1.96 -30.70 2.72
N LYS A 237 -1.62 -30.96 3.98
CA LYS A 237 -1.23 -32.31 4.42
C LYS A 237 -2.41 -33.28 4.24
N GLU A 238 -2.17 -34.38 3.53
CA GLU A 238 -3.16 -35.43 3.33
C GLU A 238 -3.65 -36.01 4.67
N ASN A 239 -4.96 -35.98 4.91
CA ASN A 239 -5.59 -36.32 6.18
C ASN A 239 -5.08 -35.49 7.38
N GLY A 240 -4.53 -34.29 7.12
CA GLY A 240 -4.11 -33.32 8.13
C GLY A 240 -5.29 -32.62 8.79
N TRP A 241 -5.03 -31.87 9.86
CA TRP A 241 -6.03 -31.16 10.62
C TRP A 241 -6.82 -30.18 9.73
N PHE A 242 -6.12 -29.37 8.94
CA PHE A 242 -6.75 -28.35 8.09
C PHE A 242 -7.62 -28.94 6.98
N GLU A 243 -7.13 -29.97 6.28
CA GLU A 243 -7.91 -30.63 5.22
C GLU A 243 -9.19 -31.26 5.80
N ASN A 244 -9.09 -31.92 6.96
CA ASN A 244 -10.26 -32.49 7.63
C ASN A 244 -11.24 -31.40 8.09
N TYR A 245 -10.75 -30.31 8.69
CA TYR A 245 -11.55 -29.15 9.07
C TYR A 245 -12.29 -28.58 7.86
N TRP A 246 -11.54 -28.26 6.80
CA TRP A 246 -12.07 -27.69 5.58
C TRP A 246 -13.17 -28.58 4.99
N ASN A 247 -12.96 -29.89 4.94
CA ASN A 247 -13.93 -30.83 4.37
C ASN A 247 -15.25 -30.94 5.16
N GLN A 248 -15.24 -30.65 6.47
CA GLN A 248 -16.45 -30.65 7.30
C GLN A 248 -17.30 -29.39 7.16
N LEU A 249 -16.72 -28.26 6.72
CA LEU A 249 -17.41 -26.98 6.71
C LEU A 249 -18.57 -26.91 5.70
N ASN A 250 -19.73 -26.44 6.17
CA ASN A 250 -20.84 -26.01 5.31
C ASN A 250 -20.52 -24.66 4.64
N THR A 251 -20.00 -23.71 5.42
CA THR A 251 -19.59 -22.38 4.95
C THR A 251 -18.07 -22.31 4.96
N LYS A 252 -17.46 -22.11 3.79
CA LYS A 252 -16.01 -21.97 3.68
C LYS A 252 -15.56 -20.60 4.18
N ASP A 253 -14.47 -20.55 4.94
CA ASP A 253 -13.87 -19.29 5.40
C ASP A 253 -13.52 -18.37 4.24
N ASP A 254 -13.47 -17.06 4.50
CA ASP A 254 -13.33 -16.03 3.48
C ASP A 254 -11.91 -15.92 2.95
N PHE A 255 -10.92 -16.27 3.78
CA PHE A 255 -9.52 -16.40 3.42
C PHE A 255 -8.83 -17.47 4.29
N ILE A 256 -7.66 -17.92 3.84
CA ILE A 256 -6.88 -18.94 4.54
C ILE A 256 -5.70 -18.28 5.24
N ALA A 257 -5.61 -18.47 6.56
CA ALA A 257 -4.45 -18.08 7.35
C ALA A 257 -3.41 -19.21 7.36
N ILE A 258 -2.14 -18.87 7.15
CA ILE A 258 -1.03 -19.82 7.03
C ILE A 258 0.10 -19.43 7.96
N HIS A 259 0.59 -20.41 8.73
CA HIS A 259 1.90 -20.36 9.36
C HIS A 259 2.88 -21.22 8.55
N ASN A 260 4.13 -20.77 8.40
CA ASN A 260 5.16 -21.59 7.78
C ASN A 260 6.57 -21.23 8.27
N TYR A 261 7.21 -22.20 8.90
CA TYR A 261 8.59 -22.14 9.36
C TYR A 261 9.39 -23.24 8.64
N PRO A 262 10.16 -22.94 7.59
CA PRO A 262 10.74 -23.95 6.69
C PRO A 262 11.88 -24.78 7.32
N GLY A 263 12.29 -24.51 8.56
CA GLY A 263 13.41 -25.20 9.18
C GLY A 263 14.75 -24.71 8.65
N TYR A 264 15.66 -25.66 8.37
CA TYR A 264 16.91 -25.36 7.67
C TYR A 264 16.62 -24.91 6.22
N ILE A 265 17.21 -23.79 5.81
CA ILE A 265 17.04 -23.21 4.47
C ILE A 265 18.29 -23.31 3.59
N GLY A 266 19.33 -24.02 4.05
CA GLY A 266 20.56 -24.13 3.29
C GLY A 266 21.48 -22.92 3.42
N LEU A 267 22.61 -22.97 2.70
CA LEU A 267 23.58 -21.89 2.58
C LEU A 267 23.96 -21.71 1.11
N GLU A 268 24.34 -20.50 0.70
CA GLU A 268 24.61 -20.19 -0.71
C GLU A 268 25.70 -21.08 -1.34
N ASN A 269 26.67 -21.53 -0.53
CA ASN A 269 27.77 -22.41 -0.97
C ASN A 269 27.62 -23.87 -0.50
N ALA A 270 26.41 -24.32 -0.17
CA ALA A 270 26.19 -25.70 0.30
C ALA A 270 26.55 -26.74 -0.77
N GLU A 271 27.34 -27.76 -0.39
CA GLU A 271 27.82 -28.80 -1.32
C GLU A 271 26.69 -29.66 -1.88
N ASP A 272 25.57 -29.78 -1.17
CA ASP A 272 24.37 -30.52 -1.57
C ASP A 272 23.46 -29.72 -2.51
N GLY A 273 23.75 -28.43 -2.73
CA GLY A 273 22.98 -27.53 -3.57
C GLY A 273 21.68 -27.03 -2.94
N TYR A 274 21.45 -27.27 -1.64
CA TYR A 274 20.31 -26.71 -0.93
C TYR A 274 20.67 -25.31 -0.40
N THR A 275 20.06 -24.28 -0.98
CA THR A 275 20.38 -22.86 -0.73
C THR A 275 19.11 -22.09 -0.32
N PRO A 276 19.24 -20.86 0.23
CA PRO A 276 18.10 -20.01 0.58
C PRO A 276 17.12 -19.81 -0.58
N LYS A 277 17.63 -19.72 -1.81
CA LYS A 277 16.83 -19.62 -3.03
C LYS A 277 15.96 -20.86 -3.28
N VAL A 278 16.51 -22.06 -3.06
CA VAL A 278 15.75 -23.32 -3.20
C VAL A 278 14.68 -23.42 -2.11
N ALA A 279 15.01 -23.03 -0.88
CA ALA A 279 14.03 -22.99 0.21
C ALA A 279 12.90 -21.98 -0.07
N ALA A 280 13.22 -20.79 -0.59
CA ALA A 280 12.22 -19.79 -0.99
C ALA A 280 11.32 -20.30 -2.13
N GLN A 281 11.87 -21.02 -3.10
CA GLN A 281 11.07 -21.68 -4.15
C GLN A 281 10.07 -22.67 -3.54
N ASN A 282 10.51 -23.51 -2.59
CA ASN A 282 9.64 -24.48 -1.93
C ASN A 282 8.53 -23.79 -1.13
N PHE A 283 8.85 -22.69 -0.45
CA PHE A 283 7.87 -21.87 0.25
C PHE A 283 6.79 -21.33 -0.70
N LEU A 284 7.19 -20.68 -1.80
CA LEU A 284 6.27 -20.09 -2.77
C LEU A 284 5.43 -21.16 -3.49
N ASN A 285 6.00 -22.33 -3.75
CA ASN A 285 5.27 -23.49 -4.27
C ASN A 285 4.18 -23.95 -3.29
N TYR A 286 4.49 -24.05 -1.99
CA TYR A 286 3.51 -24.40 -0.96
C TYR A 286 2.36 -23.38 -0.90
N ILE A 287 2.65 -22.08 -0.93
CA ILE A 287 1.61 -21.04 -0.94
C ILE A 287 0.72 -21.16 -2.19
N THR A 288 1.31 -21.47 -3.35
CA THR A 288 0.55 -21.74 -4.58
C THR A 288 -0.30 -23.01 -4.47
N GLU A 289 0.23 -24.07 -3.87
CA GLU A 289 -0.49 -25.34 -3.65
C GLU A 289 -1.72 -25.16 -2.75
N VAL A 290 -1.59 -24.40 -1.66
CA VAL A 290 -2.72 -24.02 -0.79
C VAL A 290 -3.80 -23.31 -1.61
N TYR A 291 -3.41 -22.35 -2.47
CA TYR A 291 -4.36 -21.64 -3.32
C TYR A 291 -5.03 -22.58 -4.32
N ASP A 292 -4.28 -23.44 -4.99
CA ASP A 292 -4.80 -24.40 -5.96
C ASP A 292 -5.80 -25.39 -5.32
N HIS A 293 -5.57 -25.77 -4.05
CA HIS A 293 -6.45 -26.70 -3.35
C HIS A 293 -7.77 -26.04 -2.90
N TYR A 294 -7.71 -24.82 -2.38
CA TYR A 294 -8.84 -24.21 -1.68
C TYR A 294 -9.49 -23.01 -2.39
N GLN A 295 -8.81 -22.40 -3.36
CA GLN A 295 -9.29 -21.30 -4.18
C GLN A 295 -9.81 -20.10 -3.36
N LYS A 296 -9.10 -19.76 -2.29
CA LYS A 296 -9.37 -18.63 -1.41
C LYS A 296 -8.16 -17.70 -1.32
N PRO A 297 -8.36 -16.39 -1.06
CA PRO A 297 -7.25 -15.51 -0.72
C PRO A 297 -6.43 -16.06 0.45
N ILE A 298 -5.13 -15.80 0.43
CA ILE A 298 -4.18 -16.29 1.43
C ILE A 298 -3.62 -15.13 2.24
N TRP A 299 -3.59 -15.32 3.55
CA TRP A 299 -2.89 -14.49 4.51
C TRP A 299 -1.82 -15.35 5.19
N ILE A 300 -0.55 -15.00 5.00
CA ILE A 300 0.55 -15.67 5.72
C ILE A 300 0.73 -14.93 7.05
N THR A 301 0.05 -15.37 8.10
CA THR A 301 0.02 -14.66 9.39
C THR A 301 1.29 -14.85 10.21
N GLU A 302 2.04 -15.93 9.94
CA GLU A 302 3.38 -16.14 10.47
C GLU A 302 4.28 -16.83 9.45
N PHE A 303 5.46 -16.26 9.23
CA PHE A 303 6.56 -16.96 8.57
C PHE A 303 7.89 -16.38 9.01
N ALA A 304 8.87 -17.25 9.22
CA ALA A 304 10.26 -16.91 9.52
C ALA A 304 11.11 -18.18 9.44
N VAL A 305 12.43 -18.03 9.43
CA VAL A 305 13.34 -19.17 9.48
C VAL A 305 13.52 -19.59 10.94
N ALA A 306 13.12 -20.82 11.27
CA ALA A 306 13.31 -21.42 12.59
C ALA A 306 13.68 -22.90 12.46
N ALA A 307 14.92 -23.25 12.81
CA ALA A 307 15.45 -24.60 12.74
C ALA A 307 15.27 -25.35 14.07
N TRP A 308 14.07 -25.91 14.27
CA TRP A 308 13.69 -26.60 15.52
C TRP A 308 14.52 -27.85 15.85
N ASP A 309 15.24 -28.40 14.87
CA ASP A 309 16.16 -29.53 15.01
C ASP A 309 17.61 -29.13 15.40
N SER A 310 17.86 -27.85 15.62
CA SER A 310 19.13 -27.31 16.11
C SER A 310 19.55 -27.92 17.47
N ASN A 311 20.86 -28.06 17.69
CA ASN A 311 21.46 -28.59 18.92
C ASN A 311 22.85 -27.97 19.19
N GLU A 312 23.47 -28.31 20.34
CA GLU A 312 24.74 -27.69 20.80
C GLU A 312 25.91 -27.76 19.81
N TYR A 313 25.86 -28.68 18.83
CA TYR A 313 26.90 -28.84 17.81
C TYR A 313 26.52 -28.25 16.44
N TRP A 314 25.24 -27.96 16.24
CA TRP A 314 24.69 -27.47 14.99
C TRP A 314 23.48 -26.61 15.31
N HIS A 315 23.73 -25.30 15.38
CA HIS A 315 22.74 -24.29 15.71
C HIS A 315 22.66 -23.26 14.58
N PRO A 316 22.13 -23.68 13.42
CA PRO A 316 21.86 -22.75 12.35
C PRO A 316 20.89 -21.68 12.84
N TYR A 317 21.16 -20.45 12.43
CA TYR A 317 20.30 -19.29 12.66
C TYR A 317 20.19 -18.80 14.11
N ASP A 318 21.20 -19.05 14.96
CA ASP A 318 21.26 -18.54 16.34
C ASP A 318 21.60 -17.04 16.46
N GLY A 319 21.65 -16.31 15.34
CA GLY A 319 22.03 -14.90 15.29
C GLY A 319 23.54 -14.61 15.34
N ASN A 320 24.38 -15.59 15.72
CA ASN A 320 25.82 -15.36 15.96
C ASN A 320 26.71 -15.59 14.73
N GLN A 321 26.17 -16.19 13.67
CA GLN A 321 26.93 -16.59 12.48
C GLN A 321 26.49 -15.78 11.26
N ASN A 322 27.42 -15.00 10.69
CA ASN A 322 27.13 -14.14 9.53
C ASN A 322 26.56 -14.92 8.34
N GLU A 323 27.11 -16.10 8.04
CA GLU A 323 26.65 -16.93 6.91
C GLU A 323 25.18 -17.37 7.08
N HIS A 324 24.76 -17.64 8.32
CA HIS A 324 23.35 -17.96 8.64
C HIS A 324 22.47 -16.71 8.58
N ASN A 325 22.96 -15.57 9.07
CA ASN A 325 22.23 -14.30 9.00
C ASN A 325 21.99 -13.88 7.54
N GLU A 326 23.03 -13.94 6.71
CA GLU A 326 22.95 -13.65 5.26
C GLU A 326 21.97 -14.61 4.56
N ALA A 327 21.99 -15.90 4.91
CA ALA A 327 21.05 -16.87 4.35
C ALA A 327 19.58 -16.53 4.66
N VAL A 328 19.26 -16.07 5.88
CA VAL A 328 17.89 -15.65 6.23
C VAL A 328 17.49 -14.37 5.49
N GLN A 329 18.43 -13.43 5.31
CA GLN A 329 18.22 -12.20 4.54
C GLN A 329 17.90 -12.50 3.08
N GLU A 330 18.67 -13.38 2.44
CA GLU A 330 18.41 -13.84 1.06
C GLU A 330 17.07 -14.57 0.94
N PHE A 331 16.75 -15.46 1.88
CA PHE A 331 15.47 -16.16 1.89
C PHE A 331 14.29 -15.18 1.97
N MET A 332 14.35 -14.18 2.86
CA MET A 332 13.31 -13.16 2.97
C MET A 332 13.13 -12.37 1.68
N ASP A 333 14.22 -11.90 1.08
CA ASP A 333 14.20 -11.15 -0.18
C ASP A 333 13.56 -12.01 -1.29
N TYR A 334 14.02 -13.25 -1.46
CA TYR A 334 13.49 -14.17 -2.46
C TYR A 334 12.01 -14.51 -2.27
N VAL A 335 11.55 -14.71 -1.04
CA VAL A 335 10.13 -14.99 -0.76
C VAL A 335 9.26 -13.79 -1.07
N ILE A 336 9.67 -12.58 -0.68
CA ILE A 336 8.81 -11.39 -0.80
C ILE A 336 8.87 -10.83 -2.22
N ASN A 337 10.08 -10.61 -2.74
CA ASN A 337 10.32 -9.92 -4.01
C ASN A 337 10.34 -10.88 -5.20
N GLY A 338 10.51 -12.18 -4.97
CA GLY A 338 10.64 -13.18 -6.03
C GLY A 338 12.04 -13.19 -6.65
N PHE A 339 12.23 -14.03 -7.66
CA PHE A 339 13.52 -14.18 -8.36
C PHE A 339 13.37 -14.93 -9.67
N ASP A 340 14.30 -14.70 -10.60
CA ASP A 340 14.27 -15.28 -11.94
C ASP A 340 12.89 -15.10 -12.62
N ASP A 341 12.12 -16.18 -12.77
CA ASP A 341 10.76 -16.24 -13.30
C ASP A 341 9.71 -16.62 -12.24
N ILE A 342 10.09 -16.65 -10.96
CA ILE A 342 9.23 -16.99 -9.82
C ILE A 342 8.74 -15.72 -9.15
N GLN A 343 7.42 -15.57 -9.10
CA GLN A 343 6.75 -14.46 -8.45
C GLN A 343 6.85 -14.56 -6.93
N GLY A 344 7.31 -13.49 -6.28
CA GLY A 344 7.29 -13.37 -4.83
C GLY A 344 5.90 -13.03 -4.30
N LEU A 345 5.76 -13.01 -2.97
CA LEU A 345 4.50 -12.72 -2.28
C LEU A 345 3.85 -11.41 -2.73
N ASP A 346 4.63 -10.37 -3.07
CA ASP A 346 4.11 -9.09 -3.54
C ASP A 346 3.39 -9.18 -4.90
N GLU A 347 3.84 -10.09 -5.77
CA GLU A 347 3.29 -10.26 -7.12
C GLU A 347 2.13 -11.27 -7.19
N LEU A 348 2.03 -12.20 -6.24
CA LEU A 348 0.99 -13.25 -6.25
C LEU A 348 -0.40 -12.65 -5.99
N PRO A 349 -1.35 -12.67 -6.95
CA PRO A 349 -2.61 -11.93 -6.84
C PRO A 349 -3.57 -12.51 -5.79
N PHE A 350 -3.38 -13.77 -5.41
CA PHE A 350 -4.17 -14.46 -4.39
C PHE A 350 -3.59 -14.33 -2.98
N VAL A 351 -2.38 -13.79 -2.83
CA VAL A 351 -1.85 -13.40 -1.53
C VAL A 351 -2.31 -11.98 -1.24
N GLU A 352 -3.06 -11.81 -0.16
CA GLU A 352 -3.51 -10.50 0.30
C GLU A 352 -2.55 -9.90 1.32
N ARG A 353 -2.05 -10.70 2.24
CA ARG A 353 -1.28 -10.21 3.38
C ARG A 353 -0.22 -11.21 3.82
N TYR A 354 0.90 -10.72 4.34
CA TYR A 354 1.91 -11.54 5.00
C TYR A 354 2.53 -10.80 6.18
N ALA A 355 2.92 -11.52 7.23
CA ALA A 355 3.54 -10.99 8.43
C ALA A 355 4.73 -11.86 8.84
N TRP A 356 5.94 -11.29 8.77
CA TRP A 356 7.13 -11.96 9.28
C TRP A 356 7.05 -12.09 10.80
N PHE A 357 7.36 -13.27 11.32
CA PHE A 357 7.41 -13.52 12.75
C PHE A 357 8.80 -13.16 13.29
N SER A 358 8.89 -12.09 14.08
CA SER A 358 10.18 -11.70 14.69
C SER A 358 10.42 -12.51 15.96
N PHE A 359 11.43 -13.38 15.90
CA PHE A 359 11.97 -14.03 17.10
C PHE A 359 12.84 -13.08 17.92
N ASP A 360 13.22 -13.55 19.11
CA ASP A 360 14.30 -12.98 19.91
C ASP A 360 15.66 -13.18 19.20
N ALA A 361 16.51 -12.16 19.19
CA ALA A 361 17.78 -12.18 18.45
C ALA A 361 18.82 -13.14 19.06
N THR A 362 18.62 -13.58 20.31
CA THR A 362 19.41 -14.61 20.98
C THR A 362 18.78 -16.01 20.95
N GLN A 363 17.61 -16.18 20.33
CA GLN A 363 16.95 -17.47 20.25
C GLN A 363 17.78 -18.46 19.45
N PHE A 364 18.08 -19.59 20.07
CA PHE A 364 19.02 -20.58 19.54
C PHE A 364 18.65 -21.13 18.16
N GLN A 365 17.36 -21.31 17.89
CA GLN A 365 16.86 -21.89 16.64
C GLN A 365 16.53 -20.85 15.55
N ALA A 366 16.46 -19.57 15.90
CA ALA A 366 15.78 -18.58 15.06
C ALA A 366 16.25 -17.12 15.25
N GLY A 367 17.30 -16.85 16.03
CA GLY A 367 17.81 -15.50 16.29
C GLY A 367 18.16 -14.70 15.04
N SER A 368 18.59 -15.36 13.96
CA SER A 368 18.81 -14.71 12.65
C SER A 368 17.53 -14.16 12.02
N SER A 369 16.35 -14.59 12.49
CA SER A 369 15.03 -14.11 12.04
C SER A 369 14.46 -12.96 12.87
N ALA A 370 15.20 -12.44 13.85
CA ALA A 370 14.79 -11.28 14.61
C ALA A 370 14.80 -10.01 13.74
N LEU A 371 13.71 -9.24 13.75
CA LEU A 371 13.61 -7.94 13.05
C LEU A 371 14.10 -6.78 13.93
N PHE A 372 14.00 -6.91 15.25
CA PHE A 372 14.44 -5.91 16.21
C PHE A 372 14.87 -6.57 17.51
N TYR A 373 15.68 -5.87 18.29
CA TYR A 373 16.01 -6.32 19.64
C TYR A 373 14.84 -6.10 20.58
N ASN A 374 14.51 -7.10 21.38
CA ASN A 374 13.35 -7.09 22.24
C ASN A 374 13.68 -7.17 23.74
N THR A 375 12.66 -7.41 24.56
CA THR A 375 12.77 -7.51 26.01
C THR A 375 13.46 -8.79 26.48
N THR A 376 13.45 -9.87 25.70
CA THR A 376 14.12 -11.14 26.00
C THR A 376 15.60 -11.14 25.63
N ASP A 377 16.03 -10.20 24.77
CA ASP A 377 17.42 -10.00 24.38
C ASP A 377 18.25 -9.37 25.53
N THR A 378 18.43 -10.08 26.64
CA THR A 378 19.01 -9.54 27.87
C THR A 378 20.42 -8.97 27.70
N ASP A 379 21.16 -9.48 26.71
CA ASP A 379 22.51 -9.03 26.38
C ASP A 379 22.51 -7.73 25.54
N ASN A 380 21.38 -7.36 24.93
CA ASN A 380 21.21 -6.23 24.02
C ASN A 380 20.12 -5.25 24.45
N LEU A 381 19.72 -5.21 25.74
CA LEU A 381 18.68 -4.29 26.25
C LEU A 381 18.94 -2.81 25.95
N ASN A 382 20.19 -2.41 25.77
CA ASN A 382 20.56 -1.05 25.35
C ASN A 382 20.17 -0.72 23.89
N GLN A 383 19.75 -1.74 23.12
CA GLN A 383 19.32 -1.68 21.73
C GLN A 383 17.82 -2.00 21.57
N LEU A 384 17.06 -2.13 22.66
CA LEU A 384 15.62 -2.41 22.63
C LEU A 384 14.88 -1.57 21.57
N GLY A 385 14.13 -2.25 20.70
CA GLY A 385 13.37 -1.68 19.59
C GLY A 385 14.18 -1.25 18.38
N THR A 386 15.50 -1.32 18.44
CA THR A 386 16.38 -1.04 17.29
C THR A 386 16.30 -2.20 16.32
N LEU A 387 16.23 -1.87 15.03
CA LEU A 387 16.17 -2.87 13.97
C LEU A 387 17.49 -3.63 13.83
N THR A 388 17.41 -4.93 13.58
CA THR A 388 18.53 -5.75 13.14
C THR A 388 18.83 -5.48 11.65
N ASP A 389 19.86 -6.13 11.09
CA ASP A 389 20.10 -6.08 9.63
C ASP A 389 18.90 -6.63 8.84
N LEU A 390 18.30 -7.74 9.31
CA LEU A 390 17.09 -8.30 8.71
C LEU A 390 15.90 -7.35 8.86
N GLY A 391 15.73 -6.70 10.01
CA GLY A 391 14.71 -5.67 10.22
C GLY A 391 14.83 -4.51 9.25
N ASN A 392 16.06 -4.07 8.97
CA ASN A 392 16.33 -3.04 7.97
C ASN A 392 15.93 -3.50 6.56
N ILE A 393 16.18 -4.76 6.19
CA ILE A 393 15.76 -5.31 4.89
C ILE A 393 14.24 -5.39 4.80
N TYR A 394 13.57 -6.00 5.80
CA TYR A 394 12.11 -6.11 5.82
C TYR A 394 11.43 -4.75 5.72
N ARG A 395 12.00 -3.73 6.37
CA ARG A 395 11.49 -2.37 6.35
C ARG A 395 11.71 -1.66 5.00
N ASN A 396 12.94 -1.68 4.49
CA ASN A 396 13.37 -0.77 3.44
C ASN A 396 13.31 -1.38 2.04
N ASP A 397 13.54 -2.69 1.93
CA ASP A 397 13.81 -3.36 0.65
C ASP A 397 12.69 -4.33 0.23
N CYS A 398 11.72 -4.59 1.11
CA CYS A 398 10.63 -5.55 0.89
C CYS A 398 9.25 -4.90 1.04
N GLY A 399 8.26 -5.30 0.24
CA GLY A 399 6.83 -5.10 0.50
C GLY A 399 6.26 -3.70 0.25
N ASN A 400 7.10 -2.67 0.15
CA ASN A 400 6.64 -1.29 0.00
C ASN A 400 6.67 -0.84 -1.46
N PRO A 401 5.57 -0.25 -1.98
CA PRO A 401 5.48 0.10 -3.38
C PRO A 401 6.42 1.25 -3.75
N GLN A 402 6.91 1.21 -4.99
CA GLN A 402 7.73 2.28 -5.54
C GLN A 402 7.03 3.64 -5.42
N GLY A 403 7.76 4.66 -4.95
CA GLY A 403 7.25 6.02 -4.79
C GLY A 403 6.61 6.32 -3.44
N TYR A 404 6.38 5.30 -2.61
CA TYR A 404 5.90 5.51 -1.24
C TYR A 404 6.92 6.29 -0.41
N THR A 405 6.45 7.30 0.32
CA THR A 405 7.25 8.05 1.29
C THR A 405 7.23 7.29 2.61
N LEU A 406 8.24 6.45 2.80
CA LEU A 406 8.46 5.72 4.05
C LEU A 406 8.71 6.71 5.20
N LEU A 407 8.03 6.48 6.33
CA LEU A 407 8.23 7.25 7.56
C LEU A 407 9.68 7.13 8.04
N HIS A 408 10.12 8.03 8.91
CA HIS A 408 11.37 7.89 9.65
C HIS A 408 11.24 6.82 10.74
N LEU A 409 12.36 6.39 11.31
CA LEU A 409 12.38 5.34 12.34
C LEU A 409 11.57 5.69 13.60
N ASP A 410 11.37 6.98 13.88
CA ASP A 410 10.54 7.48 14.98
C ASP A 410 9.05 7.67 14.61
N GLY A 411 8.66 7.31 13.38
CA GLY A 411 7.29 7.47 12.86
C GLY A 411 6.99 8.84 12.26
N SER A 412 7.92 9.80 12.29
CA SER A 412 7.72 11.10 11.63
C SER A 412 7.78 10.98 10.09
N ILE A 413 7.12 11.89 9.36
CA ILE A 413 7.10 11.88 7.89
C ILE A 413 7.51 13.24 7.31
N ASP A 414 8.27 13.24 6.21
CA ASP A 414 8.52 14.43 5.41
C ASP A 414 7.32 14.71 4.50
N GLU A 415 6.42 15.59 4.96
CA GLU A 415 5.20 15.97 4.26
C GLU A 415 5.45 16.53 2.85
N THR A 416 6.65 17.07 2.58
CA THR A 416 6.98 17.64 1.26
C THR A 416 7.15 16.58 0.17
N ARG A 417 7.28 15.32 0.57
CA ARG A 417 7.40 14.16 -0.34
C ARG A 417 6.07 13.46 -0.59
N ILE A 418 4.98 13.93 0.02
CA ILE A 418 3.65 13.35 -0.16
C ILE A 418 3.00 13.96 -1.41
N VAL A 419 2.69 13.11 -2.39
CA VAL A 419 2.05 13.48 -3.66
C VAL A 419 0.71 14.20 -3.41
N ASP A 420 0.59 15.46 -3.86
CA ASP A 420 -0.63 16.28 -3.79
C ASP A 420 -1.82 15.65 -4.53
N ASP A 421 -3.02 15.81 -3.95
CA ASP A 421 -4.27 15.43 -4.61
C ASP A 421 -4.43 16.27 -5.90
N LEU A 422 -4.79 15.62 -7.01
CA LEU A 422 -4.95 16.26 -8.31
C LEU A 422 -6.35 16.90 -8.38
N TYR A 423 -6.40 18.23 -8.45
CA TYR A 423 -7.65 18.96 -8.66
C TYR A 423 -8.21 18.69 -10.07
N ILE A 424 -9.46 18.25 -10.14
CA ILE A 424 -10.16 17.98 -11.41
C ILE A 424 -11.08 19.16 -11.73
N GLU A 425 -10.97 19.77 -12.90
CA GLU A 425 -11.93 20.80 -13.35
C GLU A 425 -13.25 20.16 -13.80
N ASP A 426 -14.39 20.66 -13.31
CA ASP A 426 -15.72 20.14 -13.67
C ASP A 426 -16.29 20.93 -14.85
N ASP A 427 -16.88 20.23 -15.83
CA ASP A 427 -17.64 20.86 -16.93
C ASP A 427 -19.13 20.93 -16.55
N LEU A 428 -19.54 22.02 -15.91
CA LEU A 428 -20.90 22.22 -15.41
C LEU A 428 -21.82 22.72 -16.54
N LYS A 429 -22.94 22.02 -16.79
CA LYS A 429 -23.85 22.30 -17.92
C LYS A 429 -24.46 23.71 -17.91
N ASN A 430 -24.43 24.40 -16.77
CA ASN A 430 -25.00 25.74 -16.58
C ASN A 430 -23.98 26.89 -16.53
N GLN A 431 -22.68 26.65 -16.74
CA GLN A 431 -21.74 27.74 -17.02
C GLN A 431 -21.91 28.18 -18.47
N GLN A 432 -22.73 29.22 -18.72
CA GLN A 432 -22.77 29.83 -20.05
C GLN A 432 -21.36 30.35 -20.42
N PRO A 433 -20.90 30.15 -21.66
CA PRO A 433 -19.68 30.80 -22.12
C PRO A 433 -19.88 32.32 -22.04
N ILE A 434 -18.88 33.01 -21.47
CA ILE A 434 -18.83 34.48 -21.49
C ILE A 434 -18.75 34.92 -22.96
N GLU A 435 -19.89 35.27 -23.57
CA GLU A 435 -19.90 36.06 -24.81
C GLU A 435 -19.25 37.42 -24.49
N ASN A 436 -17.97 37.58 -24.86
CA ASN A 436 -17.32 38.88 -24.92
C ASN A 436 -18.06 39.77 -25.94
N LYS A 437 -19.01 40.56 -25.46
CA LYS A 437 -19.76 41.57 -26.24
C LYS A 437 -19.01 42.89 -26.40
N ASP A 438 -17.68 42.88 -26.40
CA ASP A 438 -16.87 44.07 -26.69
C ASP A 438 -15.86 43.76 -27.80
N ASN A 439 -16.35 43.80 -29.04
CA ASN A 439 -15.54 44.11 -30.22
C ASN A 439 -16.41 44.84 -31.25
N GLN A 440 -16.89 46.04 -30.89
CA GLN A 440 -17.21 47.05 -31.90
C GLN A 440 -15.94 47.79 -32.29
N ILE A 441 -15.21 47.26 -33.27
CA ILE A 441 -14.19 48.04 -33.98
C ILE A 441 -14.87 48.73 -35.17
N GLN A 442 -14.80 50.06 -35.15
CA GLN A 442 -15.24 50.96 -36.20
C GLN A 442 -14.53 50.64 -37.53
N THR A 443 -15.32 50.29 -38.53
CA THR A 443 -14.86 50.19 -39.93
C THR A 443 -14.69 51.59 -40.51
N ILE A 444 -13.44 52.06 -40.62
CA ILE A 444 -13.11 53.21 -41.47
C ILE A 444 -12.97 52.69 -42.91
N GLN A 445 -13.78 53.27 -43.80
CA GLN A 445 -13.70 53.06 -45.23
C GLN A 445 -12.38 53.59 -45.80
N ASN A 446 -11.77 52.82 -46.69
CA ASN A 446 -11.09 53.35 -47.87
C ASN A 446 -11.16 52.31 -48.99
N THR A 447 -12.11 52.51 -49.90
CA THR A 447 -12.06 51.99 -51.27
C THR A 447 -11.08 52.83 -52.07
N ASN A 448 -10.12 52.20 -52.75
CA ASN A 448 -9.83 52.53 -54.14
C ASN A 448 -8.98 51.44 -54.82
N THR A 449 -9.62 50.87 -55.84
CA THR A 449 -9.10 50.04 -56.92
C THR A 449 -7.92 50.73 -57.62
N GLN A 450 -6.85 50.00 -57.95
CA GLN A 450 -6.17 50.15 -59.24
C GLN A 450 -5.50 48.85 -59.69
N LYS A 451 -5.61 48.66 -61.01
CA LYS A 451 -5.21 47.56 -61.89
C LYS A 451 -3.72 47.65 -62.26
N GLU A 452 -3.25 46.56 -62.90
CA GLU A 452 -2.07 46.48 -63.81
C GLU A 452 -0.69 46.41 -63.12
N ASN A 453 0.32 45.61 -63.51
CA ASN A 453 0.62 44.87 -64.76
C ASN A 453 1.58 43.69 -64.48
N ASN A 454 1.54 42.70 -65.39
CA ASN A 454 2.55 41.66 -65.60
C ASN A 454 3.93 42.26 -65.93
N THR A 455 5.04 41.64 -65.50
CA THR A 455 6.09 41.14 -66.41
C THR A 455 7.10 40.22 -65.70
N GLU A 456 7.54 39.22 -66.45
CA GLU A 456 8.57 38.22 -66.16
C GLU A 456 9.95 38.84 -65.85
N SER A 457 10.80 38.16 -65.08
CA SER A 457 12.11 37.70 -65.56
C SER A 457 12.86 36.83 -64.54
N ILE A 458 13.62 35.93 -65.13
CA ILE A 458 14.46 34.86 -64.62
C ILE A 458 15.77 35.42 -64.03
N ALA A 459 16.31 34.80 -62.97
CA ALA A 459 17.67 34.24 -62.91
C ALA A 459 18.30 34.21 -61.50
N THR A 460 18.71 33.00 -61.11
CA THR A 460 19.97 32.61 -60.44
C THR A 460 20.39 33.30 -59.14
N GLY A 461 20.65 32.50 -58.10
CA GLY A 461 21.44 32.94 -56.95
C GLY A 461 21.44 31.92 -55.81
N ASP A 462 22.45 31.06 -55.84
CA ASP A 462 22.86 30.13 -54.78
C ASP A 462 23.12 30.84 -53.43
N GLN A 463 23.04 30.09 -52.32
CA GLN A 463 23.75 30.23 -51.02
C GLN A 463 22.92 29.78 -49.81
N THR A 464 23.22 28.56 -49.36
CA THR A 464 23.58 28.15 -47.98
C THR A 464 23.08 29.02 -46.80
N ASN A 465 22.32 28.45 -45.86
CA ASN A 465 22.83 27.97 -44.55
C ASN A 465 21.73 27.73 -43.47
N VAL A 466 21.84 26.56 -42.83
CA VAL A 466 21.64 26.23 -41.40
C VAL A 466 20.21 25.96 -40.85
N ILE A 467 20.03 24.66 -40.54
CA ILE A 467 19.12 23.85 -39.67
C ILE A 467 18.92 24.43 -38.23
N PRO A 468 17.95 24.07 -37.32
CA PRO A 468 17.11 22.85 -37.15
C PRO A 468 15.59 23.12 -36.90
N TYR A 469 14.65 22.16 -36.96
CA TYR A 469 14.34 21.18 -35.90
C TYR A 469 13.34 20.11 -36.40
N LEU A 470 13.68 18.86 -36.13
CA LEU A 470 12.87 17.80 -35.50
C LEU A 470 11.36 17.70 -35.85
N MET A 471 11.02 16.69 -36.65
CA MET A 471 9.78 15.91 -36.45
C MET A 471 10.04 14.46 -36.85
N MET A 472 10.08 13.58 -35.85
CA MET A 472 10.20 12.13 -36.00
C MET A 472 8.79 11.55 -35.89
N LEU A 473 8.31 10.89 -36.94
CA LEU A 473 7.16 9.98 -36.87
C LEU A 473 7.38 8.83 -37.87
N LEU A 474 7.71 7.68 -37.27
CA LEU A 474 7.36 6.29 -37.61
C LEU A 474 7.13 5.88 -39.07
N THR A 475 7.86 4.84 -39.48
CA THR A 475 7.50 3.68 -40.34
C THR A 475 8.82 3.07 -40.85
N SER A 476 9.06 1.79 -41.11
CA SER A 476 8.32 0.53 -41.06
C SER A 476 9.29 -0.58 -41.54
N CYS A 477 8.85 -1.83 -41.49
CA CYS A 477 9.23 -2.94 -42.39
C CYS A 477 10.47 -3.81 -42.06
N LEU A 478 10.16 -5.01 -41.54
CA LEU A 478 10.43 -6.31 -42.18
C LEU A 478 11.35 -6.32 -43.41
N GLY A 479 12.40 -7.14 -43.35
CA GLY A 479 13.22 -7.52 -44.50
C GLY A 479 14.36 -8.48 -44.18
N TYR A 480 14.04 -9.78 -44.17
CA TYR A 480 14.85 -10.95 -44.54
C TYR A 480 16.32 -10.76 -44.98
N ILE A 481 17.22 -11.63 -44.47
CA ILE A 481 18.27 -12.45 -45.16
C ILE A 481 18.91 -13.32 -44.05
N TYR A 482 18.58 -14.61 -43.85
CA TYR A 482 19.03 -15.82 -44.56
C TYR A 482 20.56 -15.96 -44.76
N LEU A 483 21.18 -16.84 -43.96
CA LEU A 483 22.01 -18.02 -44.34
C LEU A 483 23.19 -18.29 -43.39
N THR A 484 23.05 -19.40 -42.63
CA THR A 484 23.98 -20.54 -42.49
C THR A 484 25.42 -20.26 -42.03
N LYS A 485 26.11 -21.04 -41.20
CA LYS A 485 26.19 -22.48 -40.82
C LYS A 485 27.48 -22.51 -39.96
N ILE A 486 27.71 -23.27 -38.88
CA ILE A 486 27.97 -24.72 -38.79
C ILE A 486 28.68 -24.95 -37.42
N LYS A 487 28.20 -25.96 -36.69
CA LYS A 487 28.88 -26.99 -35.87
C LYS A 487 30.03 -26.66 -34.90
N GLN A 488 29.85 -27.27 -33.72
CA GLN A 488 30.77 -28.12 -32.94
C GLN A 488 32.02 -27.48 -32.33
N ALA A 489 32.01 -27.31 -31.02
CA ALA A 489 32.67 -28.21 -30.06
C ALA A 489 31.94 -28.12 -28.71
#